data_AF-A0A3D5UJ84-F1
#
_entry.id   AF-A0A3D5UJ84-F1
#
_cell.length_a   1.000
_cell.length_b   1.000
_cell.length_c   1.000
_cell.angle_alpha   90.00
_cell.angle_beta   90.00
_cell.angle_gamma   90.00
#
_symmetry.space_group_name_H-M   'P 1'
#
loop_
_entity.id
_entity.type
_entity.pdbx_description
1 polymer ?
#
loop_
_entity_poly.entity_id
_entity_poly.type
_entity_poly.pdbx_seq_one_letter_code
_entity_poly.pdbx_strand_id
1 'polypeptide(L)'
;DEHFGSFLFEVSFYTIIRTLSSYIEVTNQVVKEVSETTLVMQAAGISTKDDVYRVICLGADGTGATSGIVEDENPRQALIDMIEAVVRGCQK
;
A
#
# COMPACT_ATOMS: atom_id res chain seq x y z
N ASP A 1 -3.03 4.44 33.50
CA ASP A 1 -1.61 4.13 33.29
C ASP A 1 -1.30 4.39 31.82
N GLU A 2 -0.50 5.41 31.54
CA GLU A 2 -0.13 5.79 30.17
C GLU A 2 0.60 4.67 29.42
N HIS A 3 1.28 3.76 30.14
CA HIS A 3 1.93 2.60 29.51
C HIS A 3 0.92 1.61 28.93
N PHE A 4 -0.21 1.39 29.60
CA PHE A 4 -1.27 0.52 29.07
C PHE A 4 -1.95 1.12 27.83
N GLY A 5 -2.12 2.45 27.80
CA GLY A 5 -2.64 3.16 26.63
C GLY A 5 -1.70 3.06 25.43
N SER A 6 -0.40 3.25 25.62
CA SER A 6 0.62 3.11 24.56
C SER A 6 0.67 1.69 24.02
N PHE A 7 0.61 0.69 24.90
CA PHE A 7 0.62 -0.73 24.52
C PHE A 7 -0.61 -1.10 23.68
N LEU A 8 -1.81 -0.65 24.08
CA LEU A 8 -3.03 -0.91 23.31
C LEU A 8 -3.01 -0.23 21.93
N PHE A 9 -2.44 0.96 21.82
CA PHE A 9 -2.26 1.65 20.54
C PHE A 9 -1.33 0.85 19.62
N GLU A 10 -0.20 0.37 20.14
CA GLU A 10 0.76 -0.44 19.39
C GLU A 10 0.15 -1.76 18.91
N VAL A 11 -0.57 -2.49 19.78
CA VAL A 11 -1.24 -3.76 19.43
C VAL A 11 -2.33 -3.54 18.38
N SER A 12 -3.13 -2.47 18.51
CA SER A 12 -4.17 -2.13 17.53
C SER A 12 -3.56 -1.78 16.17
N PHE A 13 -2.54 -0.92 16.15
CA PHE A 13 -1.83 -0.53 14.94
C PHE A 13 -1.19 -1.74 14.25
N TYR A 14 -0.50 -2.60 15.01
CA TYR A 14 0.09 -3.82 14.49
C TYR A 14 -0.96 -4.76 13.88
N THR A 15 -2.09 -4.95 14.56
CA THR A 15 -3.18 -5.82 14.06
C THR A 15 -3.78 -5.27 12.76
N ILE A 16 -4.00 -3.95 12.69
CA ILE A 16 -4.55 -3.28 11.49
C ILE A 16 -3.58 -3.43 10.31
N ILE A 17 -2.30 -3.11 10.52
CA ILE A 17 -1.27 -3.21 9.47
C ILE A 17 -1.12 -4.66 9.00
N ARG A 18 -1.08 -5.63 9.92
CA ARG A 18 -0.95 -7.06 9.58
C ARG A 18 -2.14 -7.56 8.78
N THR A 19 -3.35 -7.10 9.12
CA THR A 19 -4.57 -7.46 8.37
C THR A 19 -4.56 -6.87 6.96
N LEU A 20 -4.07 -5.63 6.80
CA LEU A 20 -3.95 -5.00 5.48
C LEU A 20 -2.97 -5.73 4.56
N SER A 21 -1.79 -6.13 5.06
CA SER A 21 -0.85 -6.93 4.27
C SER A 21 -1.44 -8.28 3.87
N SER A 22 -2.04 -8.99 4.82
CA SER A 22 -2.70 -10.28 4.55
C SER A 22 -3.85 -10.13 3.54
N TYR A 23 -4.60 -9.03 3.58
CA TYR A 23 -5.66 -8.76 2.62
C TYR A 23 -5.12 -8.61 1.19
N ILE A 24 -4.04 -7.84 1.01
CA ILE A 24 -3.43 -7.64 -0.31
C ILE A 24 -2.91 -8.96 -0.87
N GLU A 25 -2.18 -9.74 -0.08
CA GLU A 25 -1.62 -11.03 -0.50
C GLU A 25 -2.72 -12.02 -0.90
N VAL A 26 -3.75 -12.19 -0.07
CA VAL A 26 -4.84 -13.13 -0.32
C VAL A 26 -5.67 -12.71 -1.53
N THR A 27 -5.98 -11.42 -1.67
CA THR A 27 -6.75 -10.94 -2.83
C THR A 27 -5.99 -11.09 -4.13
N ASN A 28 -4.69 -10.76 -4.14
CA ASN A 28 -3.83 -11.00 -5.29
C ASN A 28 -3.81 -12.49 -5.65
N GLN A 29 -3.60 -13.37 -4.67
CA GLN A 29 -3.58 -14.82 -4.89
C GLN A 29 -4.88 -15.33 -5.50
N VAL A 30 -6.03 -15.00 -4.91
CA VAL A 30 -7.34 -15.47 -5.38
C VAL A 30 -7.64 -15.01 -6.80
N VAL A 31 -7.24 -13.79 -7.18
CA VAL A 31 -7.41 -13.31 -8.56
C VAL A 31 -6.53 -14.10 -9.53
N LYS A 32 -5.26 -14.37 -9.17
CA LYS A 32 -4.32 -15.10 -10.03
C LYS A 32 -4.70 -16.59 -10.15
N GLU A 33 -5.30 -17.19 -9.14
CA GLU A 33 -5.87 -18.55 -9.21
C GLU A 33 -7.00 -18.65 -10.25
N VAL A 34 -7.75 -17.58 -10.47
CA VAL A 34 -8.80 -17.52 -11.50
C VAL A 34 -8.23 -17.16 -12.88
N SER A 35 -7.28 -16.23 -12.93
CA SER A 35 -6.65 -15.77 -14.17
C SER A 35 -5.26 -15.19 -13.89
N GLU A 36 -4.23 -15.96 -14.26
CA GLU A 36 -2.84 -15.56 -14.07
C GLU A 36 -2.46 -14.26 -14.80
N THR A 37 -3.16 -13.93 -15.89
CA THR A 37 -2.88 -12.74 -16.72
C THR A 37 -3.61 -11.48 -16.27
N THR A 38 -4.58 -11.60 -15.34
CA THR A 38 -5.31 -10.44 -14.82
C THR A 38 -4.39 -9.61 -13.92
N LEU A 39 -4.24 -8.33 -14.22
CA LEU A 39 -3.47 -7.40 -13.39
C LEU A 39 -4.30 -6.93 -12.20
N VAL A 40 -3.67 -6.82 -11.02
CA VAL A 40 -4.32 -6.39 -9.78
C VAL A 40 -3.75 -5.05 -9.30
N MET A 41 -4.65 -4.12 -8.99
CA MET A 41 -4.30 -2.79 -8.49
C MET A 41 -4.88 -2.55 -7.09
N GLN A 42 -4.03 -2.08 -6.17
CA GLN A 42 -4.45 -1.64 -4.83
C GLN A 42 -4.64 -0.12 -4.83
N ALA A 43 -5.78 0.41 -4.38
CA ALA A 43 -6.07 1.85 -4.51
C ALA A 43 -6.61 2.52 -3.23
N ALA A 44 -7.21 1.76 -2.32
CA ALA A 44 -7.76 2.32 -1.10
C ALA A 44 -6.65 2.62 -0.08
N GLY A 45 -6.61 3.85 0.45
CA GLY A 45 -5.70 4.23 1.53
C GLY A 45 -4.24 4.43 1.11
N ILE A 46 -3.98 4.70 -0.17
CA ILE A 46 -2.63 4.99 -0.69
C ILE A 46 -2.47 6.51 -0.77
N SER A 47 -1.65 7.07 0.11
CA SER A 47 -1.43 8.52 0.18
C SER A 47 0.02 8.92 0.05
N THR A 48 0.95 7.98 0.23
CA THR A 48 2.39 8.26 0.27
C THR A 48 3.18 7.36 -0.66
N LYS A 49 4.40 7.77 -1.01
CA LYS A 49 5.35 6.91 -1.75
C LYS A 49 5.69 5.61 -1.02
N ASP A 50 5.64 5.60 0.31
CA ASP A 50 5.87 4.40 1.10
C ASP A 50 4.69 3.44 1.03
N ASP A 51 3.46 3.95 0.94
CA ASP A 51 2.28 3.13 0.65
C ASP A 51 2.39 2.46 -0.72
N VAL A 52 2.77 3.24 -1.74
CA VAL A 52 3.01 2.76 -3.10
C VAL A 52 4.06 1.65 -3.10
N TYR A 53 5.24 1.90 -2.50
CA TYR A 53 6.30 0.90 -2.43
C TYR A 53 5.83 -0.38 -1.73
N ARG A 54 5.12 -0.26 -0.61
CA ARG A 54 4.61 -1.39 0.16
C ARG A 54 3.68 -2.26 -0.68
N VAL A 55 2.68 -1.68 -1.36
CA VAL A 55 1.70 -2.50 -2.10
C VAL A 55 2.30 -3.17 -3.34
N ILE A 56 3.24 -2.52 -4.02
CA ILE A 56 3.99 -3.14 -5.13
C ILE A 56 4.81 -4.33 -4.60
N CYS A 57 5.52 -4.18 -3.48
CA CYS A 57 6.27 -5.29 -2.87
C CYS A 57 5.38 -6.46 -2.39
N LEU A 58 4.10 -6.22 -2.12
CA LEU A 58 3.12 -7.26 -1.76
C LEU A 58 2.47 -7.90 -3.00
N GLY A 59 2.96 -7.62 -4.20
CA GLY A 59 2.54 -8.26 -5.44
C GLY A 59 1.41 -7.55 -6.18
N ALA A 60 1.11 -6.30 -5.85
CA ALA A 60 0.23 -5.49 -6.70
C ALA A 60 0.96 -5.15 -8.02
N ASP A 61 0.24 -5.29 -9.14
CA ASP A 61 0.74 -4.93 -10.47
C ASP A 61 0.67 -3.40 -10.71
N GLY A 62 -0.05 -2.67 -9.86
CA GLY A 62 -0.15 -1.21 -9.89
C GLY A 62 -0.85 -0.67 -8.64
N THR A 63 -0.94 0.66 -8.54
CA THR A 63 -1.63 1.33 -7.43
C THR A 63 -2.36 2.60 -7.86
N GLY A 64 -3.47 2.90 -7.20
CA GLY A 64 -4.15 4.20 -7.29
C GLY A 64 -3.80 5.07 -6.09
N ALA A 65 -3.58 6.37 -6.28
CA ALA A 65 -3.16 7.30 -5.22
C ALA A 65 -3.79 8.71 -5.36
N THR A 66 -5.03 8.79 -5.82
CA THR A 66 -5.67 10.05 -6.26
C THR A 66 -5.53 11.20 -5.28
N SER A 67 -6.12 11.10 -4.07
CA SER A 67 -6.06 12.17 -3.06
C SER A 67 -4.62 12.46 -2.62
N GLY A 68 -3.80 11.41 -2.45
CA GLY A 68 -2.38 11.54 -2.13
C GLY A 68 -1.55 12.30 -3.16
N ILE A 69 -2.03 12.44 -4.40
CA ILE A 69 -1.39 13.26 -5.44
C ILE A 69 -2.08 14.63 -5.54
N VAL A 70 -3.41 14.66 -5.69
CA VAL A 70 -4.13 15.89 -6.07
C VAL A 70 -4.30 16.87 -4.92
N GLU A 71 -4.27 16.40 -3.67
CA GLU A 71 -4.42 17.23 -2.47
C GLU A 71 -3.07 17.57 -1.81
N ASP A 72 -1.96 17.04 -2.33
CA ASP A 72 -0.61 17.35 -1.84
C ASP A 72 -0.25 18.82 -2.10
N GLU A 73 0.62 19.40 -1.25
CA GLU A 73 1.10 20.78 -1.43
C GLU A 73 1.92 20.95 -2.73
N ASN A 74 2.53 19.86 -3.21
CA ASN A 74 3.26 19.80 -4.47
C ASN A 74 2.90 18.54 -5.28
N PRO A 75 1.74 18.54 -5.99
CA PRO A 75 1.23 17.38 -6.70
C PRO A 75 2.19 16.79 -7.73
N ARG A 76 3.01 17.65 -8.36
CA ARG A 76 4.03 17.21 -9.32
C ARG A 76 5.10 16.38 -8.63
N GLN A 77 5.59 16.84 -7.49
CA GLN A 77 6.62 16.11 -6.75
C GLN A 77 6.04 14.82 -6.16
N ALA A 78 4.82 14.85 -5.61
CA ALA A 78 4.13 13.66 -5.11
C ALA A 78 4.01 12.58 -6.19
N LEU A 79 3.63 12.95 -7.42
CA LEU A 79 3.56 12.03 -8.55
C LEU A 79 4.93 11.42 -8.88
N ILE A 80 6.00 12.23 -8.93
CA ILE A 80 7.36 11.75 -9.22
C ILE A 80 7.80 10.75 -8.15
N ASP A 81 7.68 11.12 -6.87
CA ASP A 81 8.03 10.28 -5.73
C ASP A 81 7.30 8.93 -5.73
N MET A 82 6.01 8.93 -6.10
CA MET A 82 5.21 7.72 -6.22
C MET A 82 5.64 6.84 -7.40
N ILE A 83 5.96 7.43 -8.56
CA ILE A 83 6.50 6.68 -9.71
C ILE A 83 7.86 6.05 -9.35
N GLU A 84 8.74 6.79 -8.68
CA GLU A 84 10.03 6.26 -8.21
C GLU A 84 9.84 5.09 -7.23
N ALA A 85 8.83 5.18 -6.36
CA ALA A 85 8.46 4.08 -5.46
C ALA A 85 7.97 2.84 -6.19
N VAL A 86 7.21 2.98 -7.28
CA VAL A 86 6.83 1.85 -8.15
C VAL A 86 8.08 1.20 -8.74
N VAL A 87 8.96 1.99 -9.37
CA VAL A 87 10.20 1.48 -9.99
C VAL A 87 11.04 0.72 -8.97
N ARG A 88 11.22 1.28 -7.78
CA ARG A 88 11.94 0.62 -6.68
C ARG A 88 11.27 -0.68 -6.24
N GLY A 89 9.94 -0.69 -6.15
CA GLY A 89 9.17 -1.87 -5.75
C GLY A 89 9.26 -3.02 -6.76
N CYS A 90 9.25 -2.72 -8.07
CA CYS A 90 9.33 -3.72 -9.14
C CYS A 90 10.71 -4.38 -9.30
N GLN A 91 11.75 -3.82 -8.69
CA GLN A 91 13.12 -4.34 -8.75
C GLN A 91 13.47 -5.34 -7.64
N LYS A 92 12.49 -5.66 -6.78
CA LYS A 92 12.66 -6.50 -5.60
C LYS A 92 12.30 -7.96 -5.91
#